data_AF-T0XV75-F1
#
_entry.id   AF-T0XV75-F1
#
_cell.length_a   1.000
_cell.length_b   1.000
_cell.length_c   1.000
_cell.angle_alpha   90.00
_cell.angle_beta   90.00
_cell.angle_gamma   90.00
#
_symmetry.space_group_name_H-M   'P 1'
#
loop_
_entity.id
_entity.type
_entity.pdbx_description
1 polymer ?
#
loop_
_entity_poly.entity_id
_entity_poly.type
_entity_poly.pdbx_seq_one_letter_code
_entity_poly.pdbx_strand_id
1 'polypeptide(L)'
;MYSELYFGDESRKKMQIMIDDIKSVFRERLETVKWMTSSTRQMALKKFDRFNTKIGHPKIFRDYSSLEIQADDFMGNVLRSIRFEINRRLARVGAPVDKNEWEMSPPTVNAYFSPSDNEIVFPAGILQPPFFDHDIDDAVNYGAIGAVISHEITHGYDDQGRMYDAEGNIRDWWNDGDKTEFKRRAKLVVDLYDSKEVLPGIHVHGERTVGENIADFGGINIAYAALKKRLKLNSHDNREIDGLTPEQ
;
A
#
# COMPACT_ATOMS: atom_id res chain seq x y z
N MET A 1 -17.56 -1.80 -16.13
CA MET A 1 -16.81 -1.73 -17.41
C MET A 1 -15.31 -2.02 -17.27
N TYR A 2 -14.44 -1.10 -16.80
CA TYR A 2 -12.98 -1.34 -16.82
C TYR A 2 -12.56 -2.64 -16.12
N SER A 3 -12.96 -2.84 -14.87
CA SER A 3 -12.59 -4.05 -14.12
C SER A 3 -13.15 -5.33 -14.73
N GLU A 4 -14.33 -5.29 -15.34
CA GLU A 4 -14.91 -6.46 -16.02
C GLU A 4 -14.10 -6.89 -17.24
N LEU A 5 -13.45 -5.93 -17.92
CA LEU A 5 -12.65 -6.19 -19.11
C LEU A 5 -11.20 -6.58 -18.79
N TYR A 6 -10.64 -6.05 -17.71
CA TYR A 6 -9.19 -6.10 -17.46
C TYR A 6 -8.78 -6.69 -16.11
N PHE A 7 -9.74 -7.10 -15.25
CA PHE A 7 -9.42 -7.68 -13.94
C PHE A 7 -10.30 -8.90 -13.62
N GLY A 8 -9.70 -10.09 -13.68
CA GLY A 8 -10.38 -11.37 -13.46
C GLY A 8 -10.16 -11.98 -12.08
N ASP A 9 -10.87 -13.09 -11.83
CA ASP A 9 -10.78 -13.83 -10.58
C ASP A 9 -9.41 -14.45 -10.33
N GLU A 10 -8.68 -14.86 -11.37
CA GLU A 10 -7.32 -15.40 -11.23
C GLU A 10 -6.33 -14.34 -10.76
N SER A 11 -6.38 -13.13 -11.32
CA SER A 11 -5.60 -11.98 -10.83
C SER A 11 -5.91 -11.70 -9.36
N ARG A 12 -7.18 -11.75 -8.96
CA ARG A 12 -7.60 -11.56 -7.56
C ARG A 12 -7.03 -12.65 -6.64
N LYS A 13 -7.11 -13.92 -7.05
CA LYS A 13 -6.58 -15.06 -6.27
C LYS A 13 -5.07 -14.96 -6.10
N LYS A 14 -4.33 -14.71 -7.18
CA LYS A 14 -2.86 -14.57 -7.14
C LYS A 14 -2.43 -13.39 -6.27
N MET A 15 -3.10 -12.24 -6.38
CA MET A 15 -2.86 -11.11 -5.48
C MET A 15 -3.10 -11.45 -4.01
N GLN A 16 -4.18 -12.16 -3.69
CA GLN A 16 -4.46 -12.59 -2.32
C GLN A 16 -3.36 -13.49 -1.76
N ILE A 17 -2.89 -14.45 -2.56
CA ILE A 17 -1.77 -15.34 -2.20
C ILE A 17 -0.50 -14.53 -1.87
N MET A 18 -0.16 -13.53 -2.69
CA MET A 18 1.01 -12.68 -2.45
C MET A 18 0.86 -11.81 -1.20
N ILE A 19 -0.32 -11.23 -0.99
CA ILE A 19 -0.64 -10.45 0.22
C ILE A 19 -0.48 -11.33 1.46
N ASP A 20 -0.95 -12.57 1.43
CA ASP A 20 -0.85 -13.49 2.57
C ASP A 20 0.61 -13.85 2.89
N ASP A 21 1.44 -14.10 1.89
CA ASP A 21 2.87 -14.36 2.07
C ASP A 21 3.61 -13.16 2.68
N ILE A 22 3.34 -11.97 2.13
CA ILE A 22 3.94 -10.73 2.62
C ILE A 22 3.49 -10.47 4.05
N LYS A 23 2.19 -10.66 4.36
CA LYS A 23 1.68 -10.50 5.71
C LYS A 23 2.30 -11.49 6.69
N SER A 24 2.55 -12.73 6.26
CA SER A 24 3.27 -13.73 7.07
C SER A 24 4.69 -13.23 7.41
N VAL A 25 5.45 -12.77 6.43
CA VAL A 25 6.81 -12.24 6.66
C VAL A 25 6.80 -11.00 7.54
N PHE A 26 5.87 -10.07 7.30
CA PHE A 26 5.76 -8.85 8.08
C PHE A 26 5.45 -9.16 9.54
N ARG A 27 4.51 -10.09 9.80
CA ARG A 27 4.20 -10.54 11.16
C ARG A 27 5.41 -11.08 11.89
N GLU A 28 6.16 -12.00 11.27
CA GLU A 28 7.35 -12.60 11.90
C GLU A 28 8.41 -11.54 12.22
N ARG A 29 8.57 -10.53 11.36
CA ARG A 29 9.47 -9.41 11.62
C ARG A 29 8.99 -8.54 12.78
N LEU A 30 7.69 -8.24 12.85
CA LEU A 30 7.11 -7.53 14.00
C LEU A 30 7.31 -8.34 15.28
N GLU A 31 7.08 -9.65 15.28
CA GLU A 31 7.25 -10.51 16.45
C GLU A 31 8.70 -10.59 16.94
N THR A 32 9.68 -10.41 16.05
CA THR A 32 11.11 -10.61 16.37
C THR A 32 11.95 -9.34 16.40
N VAL A 33 11.37 -8.17 16.05
CA VAL A 33 12.10 -6.89 16.01
C VAL A 33 12.76 -6.57 17.36
N LYS A 34 14.09 -6.44 17.36
CA LYS A 34 14.85 -6.38 18.63
C LYS A 34 14.89 -4.99 19.27
N TRP A 35 14.63 -3.95 18.49
CA TRP A 35 14.77 -2.57 18.96
C TRP A 35 13.48 -2.03 19.60
N MET A 36 12.34 -2.69 19.40
CA MET A 36 11.08 -2.33 20.05
C MET A 36 10.86 -3.17 21.31
N THR A 37 10.37 -2.55 22.38
CA THR A 37 9.91 -3.27 23.57
C THR A 37 8.76 -4.24 23.27
N SER A 38 8.53 -5.21 24.16
CA SER A 38 7.41 -6.15 24.03
C SER A 38 6.03 -5.47 24.04
N SER A 39 5.85 -4.37 24.78
CA SER A 39 4.56 -3.67 24.85
C SER A 39 4.22 -2.96 23.54
N THR A 40 5.15 -2.19 22.98
CA THR A 40 4.94 -1.52 21.68
C THR A 40 4.77 -2.54 20.55
N ARG A 41 5.48 -3.67 20.62
CA ARG A 41 5.34 -4.78 19.68
C ARG A 41 3.95 -5.40 19.68
N GLN A 42 3.35 -5.63 20.85
CA GLN A 42 1.99 -6.14 20.97
C GLN A 42 0.97 -5.16 20.37
N MET A 43 1.16 -3.85 20.57
CA MET A 43 0.32 -2.84 19.94
C MET A 43 0.49 -2.80 18.42
N ALA A 44 1.73 -2.93 17.93
CA ALA A 44 2.02 -3.03 16.50
C ALA A 44 1.35 -4.25 15.86
N LEU A 45 1.39 -5.41 16.54
CA LEU A 45 0.69 -6.63 16.11
C LEU A 45 -0.83 -6.47 16.15
N LYS A 46 -1.39 -5.81 17.18
CA LYS A 46 -2.82 -5.50 17.23
C LYS A 46 -3.26 -4.64 16.04
N LYS A 47 -2.45 -3.64 15.66
CA LYS A 47 -2.67 -2.84 14.44
C LYS A 47 -2.61 -3.70 13.18
N PHE A 48 -1.63 -4.58 13.10
CA PHE A 48 -1.43 -5.50 11.98
C PHE A 48 -2.59 -6.50 11.81
N ASP A 49 -3.15 -6.99 12.92
CA ASP A 49 -4.26 -7.95 12.92
C ASP A 49 -5.57 -7.34 12.41
N ARG A 50 -5.71 -6.01 12.52
CA ARG A 50 -6.89 -5.27 12.03
C ARG A 50 -6.73 -4.74 10.61
N PHE A 51 -5.61 -5.05 9.95
CA PHE A 51 -5.25 -4.50 8.66
C PHE A 51 -6.12 -5.08 7.54
N ASN A 52 -6.84 -4.22 6.83
CA ASN A 52 -7.75 -4.59 5.75
C ASN A 52 -7.09 -4.48 4.37
N THR A 53 -7.58 -5.23 3.39
CA THR A 53 -7.04 -5.19 2.02
C THR A 53 -8.17 -5.13 0.99
N LYS A 54 -8.03 -4.21 0.04
CA LYS A 54 -8.98 -3.98 -1.07
C LYS A 54 -8.24 -4.19 -2.40
N ILE A 55 -8.79 -5.03 -3.28
CA ILE A 55 -8.13 -5.46 -4.52
C ILE A 55 -9.05 -5.24 -5.73
N GLY A 56 -8.53 -4.60 -6.77
CA GLY A 56 -9.15 -4.39 -8.07
C GLY A 56 -10.20 -3.28 -8.09
N HIS A 57 -11.31 -3.46 -7.38
CA HIS A 57 -12.46 -2.55 -7.46
C HIS A 57 -13.38 -2.66 -6.23
N PRO A 58 -14.22 -1.64 -5.95
CA PRO A 58 -15.22 -1.72 -4.88
C PRO A 58 -16.29 -2.77 -5.18
N LYS A 59 -16.90 -3.29 -4.12
CA LYS A 59 -18.10 -4.14 -4.22
C LYS A 59 -19.33 -3.34 -4.65
N ILE A 60 -19.41 -2.08 -4.21
CA ILE A 60 -20.51 -1.16 -4.51
C ILE A 60 -19.91 0.06 -5.20
N PHE A 61 -20.33 0.31 -6.43
CA PHE A 61 -19.92 1.51 -7.17
C PHE A 61 -20.75 2.71 -6.73
N ARG A 62 -20.15 3.90 -6.89
CA ARG A 62 -20.84 5.16 -6.63
C ARG A 62 -22.04 5.29 -7.55
N ASP A 63 -23.18 5.66 -6.96
CA ASP A 63 -24.37 6.02 -7.72
C ASP A 63 -24.25 7.45 -8.25
N TYR A 64 -24.45 7.62 -9.55
CA TYR A 64 -24.44 8.89 -10.25
C TYR A 64 -25.84 9.26 -10.80
N SER A 65 -26.90 8.58 -10.36
CA SER A 65 -28.28 8.79 -10.82
C SER A 65 -28.78 10.24 -10.71
N SER A 66 -28.24 11.03 -9.77
CA SER A 66 -28.57 12.45 -9.59
C SER A 66 -27.69 13.42 -10.39
N LEU A 67 -26.70 12.93 -11.15
CA LEU A 67 -25.85 13.72 -12.01
C LEU A 67 -26.43 13.77 -13.44
N GLU A 68 -26.94 14.93 -13.83
CA GLU A 68 -27.43 15.17 -15.17
C GLU A 68 -26.29 15.56 -16.13
N ILE A 69 -26.21 14.87 -17.28
CA ILE A 69 -25.25 15.13 -18.35
C ILE A 69 -26.00 15.45 -19.65
N GLN A 70 -25.61 16.54 -20.31
CA GLN A 70 -26.20 17.03 -21.56
C GLN A 70 -25.14 17.00 -22.67
N ALA A 71 -25.47 16.39 -23.82
CA ALA A 71 -24.48 16.07 -24.86
C ALA A 71 -23.81 17.31 -25.49
N ASP A 72 -24.51 18.44 -25.51
CA ASP A 72 -24.15 19.70 -26.16
C ASP A 72 -23.71 20.81 -25.19
N ASP A 73 -23.64 20.53 -23.88
CA ASP A 73 -23.29 21.50 -22.83
C ASP A 73 -22.12 21.01 -21.96
N PHE A 74 -20.92 21.04 -22.53
CA PHE A 74 -19.70 20.61 -21.83
C PHE A 74 -19.45 21.41 -20.55
N MET A 75 -19.53 22.74 -20.61
CA MET A 75 -19.26 23.59 -19.44
C MET A 75 -20.28 23.34 -18.33
N GLY A 76 -21.57 23.24 -18.65
CA GLY A 76 -22.57 22.90 -17.65
C GLY A 76 -22.39 21.49 -17.09
N ASN A 77 -21.93 20.51 -17.88
CA ASN A 77 -21.59 19.17 -17.36
C ASN A 77 -20.47 19.22 -16.31
N VAL A 78 -19.43 20.03 -16.55
CA VAL A 78 -18.34 20.25 -15.58
C VAL A 78 -18.90 20.85 -14.29
N LEU A 79 -19.72 21.91 -14.39
CA LEU A 79 -20.30 22.57 -13.22
C LEU A 79 -21.27 21.66 -12.45
N ARG A 80 -22.10 20.87 -13.15
CA ARG A 80 -23.00 19.88 -12.56
C ARG A 80 -22.21 18.78 -11.83
N SER A 81 -21.12 18.30 -12.41
CA SER A 81 -20.24 17.29 -11.80
C SER A 81 -19.55 17.80 -10.54
N ILE A 82 -19.05 19.04 -10.56
CA ILE A 82 -18.46 19.69 -9.37
C ILE A 82 -19.51 19.82 -8.26
N ARG A 83 -20.72 20.28 -8.59
CA ARG A 83 -21.82 20.42 -7.62
C ARG A 83 -22.21 19.08 -7.01
N PHE A 84 -22.29 18.02 -7.82
CA PHE A 84 -22.55 16.66 -7.36
C PHE A 84 -21.52 16.21 -6.32
N GLU A 85 -20.22 16.34 -6.60
CA GLU A 85 -19.16 15.92 -5.66
C GLU A 85 -19.13 16.78 -4.38
N ILE A 86 -19.41 18.09 -4.46
CA ILE A 86 -19.54 18.95 -3.28
C ILE A 86 -20.69 18.47 -2.39
N ASN A 87 -21.89 18.29 -2.97
CA ASN A 87 -23.06 17.84 -2.22
C ASN A 87 -22.82 16.48 -1.56
N ARG A 88 -22.18 15.55 -2.28
CA ARG A 88 -21.80 14.25 -1.75
C ARG A 88 -20.84 14.35 -0.55
N ARG A 89 -19.82 15.21 -0.63
CA ARG A 89 -18.88 15.42 0.49
C ARG A 89 -19.57 16.07 1.69
N LEU A 90 -20.44 17.05 1.46
CA LEU A 90 -21.22 17.71 2.52
C LEU A 90 -22.19 16.74 3.20
N ALA A 91 -22.79 15.82 2.46
CA ALA A 91 -23.67 14.79 3.02
C ALA A 91 -22.99 13.84 4.03
N ARG A 92 -21.65 13.82 4.07
CA ARG A 92 -20.90 13.04 5.08
C ARG A 92 -20.87 13.69 6.45
N VAL A 93 -21.12 14.99 6.55
CA VAL A 93 -21.05 15.72 7.83
C VAL A 93 -22.16 15.20 8.74
N GLY A 94 -21.76 14.63 9.88
CA GLY A 94 -22.70 14.02 10.84
C GLY A 94 -23.13 12.59 10.49
N ALA A 95 -22.67 12.04 9.36
CA ALA A 95 -22.89 10.63 9.00
C ALA A 95 -21.74 9.74 9.50
N PRO A 96 -21.98 8.44 9.72
CA PRO A 96 -20.91 7.48 9.97
C PRO A 96 -19.93 7.38 8.79
N VAL A 97 -18.67 7.03 9.09
CA VAL A 97 -17.65 6.77 8.06
C VAL A 97 -18.00 5.49 7.28
N ASP A 98 -18.04 5.59 5.95
CA ASP A 98 -18.20 4.43 5.06
C ASP A 98 -16.85 3.75 4.81
N LYS A 99 -16.61 2.65 5.52
CA LYS A 99 -15.38 1.85 5.39
C LYS A 99 -15.27 1.09 4.07
N ASN A 100 -16.33 1.05 3.25
CA ASN A 100 -16.28 0.42 1.93
C ASN A 100 -15.82 1.38 0.83
N GLU A 101 -15.71 2.68 1.13
CA GLU A 101 -15.31 3.68 0.15
C GLU A 101 -13.86 3.47 -0.32
N TRP A 102 -13.58 3.85 -1.58
CA TRP A 102 -12.24 3.89 -2.14
C TRP A 102 -11.85 5.33 -2.45
N GLU A 103 -10.61 5.69 -2.16
CA GLU A 103 -10.04 7.00 -2.50
C GLU A 103 -9.58 7.08 -3.97
N MET A 104 -9.28 5.93 -4.57
CA MET A 104 -8.89 5.79 -5.97
C MET A 104 -9.91 4.99 -6.77
N SER A 105 -10.11 5.38 -8.03
CA SER A 105 -10.96 4.64 -8.97
C SER A 105 -10.25 3.38 -9.47
N PRO A 106 -10.97 2.32 -9.88
CA PRO A 106 -10.35 1.10 -10.39
C PRO A 106 -9.31 1.25 -11.52
N PRO A 107 -9.47 2.14 -12.53
CA PRO A 107 -8.47 2.29 -13.59
C PRO A 107 -7.20 3.06 -13.18
N THR A 108 -7.11 3.57 -11.95
CA THR A 108 -5.93 4.29 -11.47
C THR A 108 -4.72 3.35 -11.40
N VAL A 109 -3.59 3.75 -12.02
CA VAL A 109 -2.30 3.04 -11.91
C VAL A 109 -1.56 3.58 -10.70
N ASN A 110 -1.96 3.14 -9.51
CA ASN A 110 -1.33 3.49 -8.24
C ASN A 110 -1.80 2.52 -7.14
N ALA A 111 -1.26 2.64 -5.93
CA ALA A 111 -1.75 1.98 -4.71
C ALA A 111 -1.80 3.01 -3.57
N TYR A 112 -2.42 2.65 -2.44
CA TYR A 112 -2.35 3.48 -1.22
C TYR A 112 -2.61 2.71 0.07
N PHE A 113 -2.11 3.29 1.16
CA PHE A 113 -2.48 3.02 2.54
C PHE A 113 -3.36 4.15 3.10
N SER A 114 -4.49 3.81 3.73
CA SER A 114 -5.28 4.75 4.52
C SER A 114 -5.00 4.56 6.02
N PRO A 115 -4.37 5.52 6.71
CA PRO A 115 -4.10 5.42 8.14
C PRO A 115 -5.35 5.35 9.01
N SER A 116 -6.42 6.05 8.59
CA SER A 116 -7.66 6.16 9.37
C SER A 116 -8.55 4.91 9.22
N ASP A 117 -8.48 4.22 8.09
CA ASP A 117 -9.18 2.95 7.89
C ASP A 117 -8.30 1.73 8.16
N ASN A 118 -7.00 1.94 8.35
CA ASN A 118 -5.98 0.89 8.52
C ASN A 118 -6.07 -0.17 7.42
N GLU A 119 -6.03 0.30 6.17
CA GLU A 119 -6.21 -0.55 4.99
C GLU A 119 -5.25 -0.21 3.86
N ILE A 120 -4.96 -1.21 3.03
CA ILE A 120 -4.20 -1.08 1.79
C ILE A 120 -5.08 -1.40 0.59
N VAL A 121 -4.89 -0.65 -0.48
CA VAL A 121 -5.79 -0.69 -1.63
C VAL A 121 -5.01 -0.71 -2.92
N PHE A 122 -5.33 -1.68 -3.77
CA PHE A 122 -4.72 -1.89 -5.08
C PHE A 122 -5.80 -1.83 -6.16
N PRO A 123 -6.08 -0.66 -6.75
CA PRO A 123 -6.91 -0.52 -7.94
C PRO A 123 -6.51 -1.48 -9.07
N ALA A 124 -7.48 -1.92 -9.87
CA ALA A 124 -7.23 -2.82 -11.00
C ALA A 124 -6.17 -2.27 -11.98
N GLY A 125 -6.06 -0.94 -12.09
CA GLY A 125 -5.11 -0.27 -12.96
C GLY A 125 -3.64 -0.52 -12.60
N ILE A 126 -3.27 -0.81 -11.35
CA ILE A 126 -1.88 -1.19 -11.04
C ILE A 126 -1.62 -2.69 -11.25
N LEU A 127 -2.68 -3.50 -11.41
CA LEU A 127 -2.61 -4.96 -11.49
C LEU A 127 -2.42 -5.43 -12.95
N GLN A 128 -1.38 -4.89 -13.58
CA GLN A 128 -0.98 -5.17 -14.96
C GLN A 128 0.55 -5.09 -15.08
N PRO A 129 1.16 -5.63 -16.17
CA PRO A 129 2.59 -5.48 -16.40
C PRO A 129 3.05 -4.00 -16.41
N PRO A 130 4.25 -3.68 -15.91
CA PRO A 130 5.26 -4.60 -15.38
C PRO A 130 5.05 -4.97 -13.89
N PHE A 131 4.02 -4.45 -13.24
CA PHE A 131 3.82 -4.70 -11.80
C PHE A 131 3.34 -6.11 -11.52
N PHE A 132 2.37 -6.57 -12.29
CA PHE A 132 1.68 -7.82 -12.02
C PHE A 132 1.20 -8.51 -13.28
N ASP A 133 1.43 -9.81 -13.35
CA ASP A 133 0.74 -10.70 -14.27
C ASP A 133 0.57 -12.06 -13.59
N HIS A 134 -0.65 -12.60 -13.61
CA HIS A 134 -0.93 -13.88 -12.95
C HIS A 134 -0.30 -15.08 -13.66
N ASP A 135 0.09 -14.92 -14.92
CA ASP A 135 0.66 -15.98 -15.77
C ASP A 135 2.20 -15.99 -15.80
N ILE A 136 2.87 -14.98 -15.23
CA ILE A 136 4.33 -14.89 -15.20
C ILE A 136 4.93 -15.42 -13.88
N ASP A 137 6.24 -15.57 -13.86
CA ASP A 137 6.96 -16.11 -12.72
C ASP A 137 6.81 -15.25 -11.44
N ASP A 138 6.96 -15.92 -10.30
CA ASP A 138 6.84 -15.26 -9.00
C ASP A 138 7.96 -14.24 -8.77
N ALA A 139 9.16 -14.40 -9.34
CA ALA A 139 10.24 -13.46 -9.08
C ALA A 139 9.88 -12.05 -9.57
N VAL A 140 9.35 -11.93 -10.80
CA VAL A 140 8.89 -10.64 -11.34
C VAL A 140 7.75 -10.06 -10.52
N ASN A 141 6.73 -10.87 -10.21
CA ASN A 141 5.57 -10.43 -9.43
C ASN A 141 5.98 -9.94 -8.03
N TYR A 142 6.80 -10.71 -7.29
CA TYR A 142 7.23 -10.31 -5.95
C TYR A 142 8.20 -9.13 -5.98
N GLY A 143 9.06 -9.03 -7.00
CA GLY A 143 9.96 -7.90 -7.19
C GLY A 143 9.23 -6.60 -7.50
N ALA A 144 8.08 -6.67 -8.18
CA ALA A 144 7.28 -5.51 -8.57
C ALA A 144 6.05 -5.32 -7.65
N ILE A 145 4.87 -5.89 -7.95
CA ILE A 145 3.68 -5.68 -7.11
C ILE A 145 3.88 -6.17 -5.67
N GLY A 146 4.71 -7.19 -5.43
CA GLY A 146 5.05 -7.63 -4.07
C GLY A 146 5.79 -6.56 -3.26
N ALA A 147 6.69 -5.81 -3.91
CA ALA A 147 7.36 -4.66 -3.30
C ALA A 147 6.36 -3.54 -3.00
N VAL A 148 5.41 -3.28 -3.92
CA VAL A 148 4.33 -2.30 -3.71
C VAL A 148 3.41 -2.72 -2.55
N ILE A 149 2.97 -3.99 -2.49
CA ILE A 149 2.16 -4.49 -1.37
C ILE A 149 2.88 -4.28 -0.03
N SER A 150 4.18 -4.62 -0.01
CA SER A 150 5.01 -4.48 1.18
C SER A 150 5.24 -3.00 1.55
N HIS A 151 5.37 -2.11 0.56
CA HIS A 151 5.48 -0.67 0.73
C HIS A 151 4.22 -0.11 1.41
N GLU A 152 3.03 -0.44 0.90
CA GLU A 152 1.76 0.01 1.48
C GLU A 152 1.51 -0.52 2.91
N ILE A 153 1.94 -1.76 3.21
CA ILE A 153 1.89 -2.27 4.59
C ILE A 153 2.85 -1.49 5.50
N THR A 154 4.02 -1.13 4.99
CA THR A 154 5.06 -0.40 5.74
C THR A 154 4.62 1.03 6.08
N HIS A 155 3.81 1.68 5.23
CA HIS A 155 3.18 2.97 5.57
C HIS A 155 2.36 2.92 6.85
N GLY A 156 1.83 1.76 7.26
CA GLY A 156 1.21 1.59 8.58
C GLY A 156 2.14 1.86 9.77
N TYR A 157 3.45 1.91 9.55
CA TYR A 157 4.49 2.00 10.58
C TYR A 157 5.60 3.00 10.26
N ASP A 158 5.45 3.81 9.20
CA ASP A 158 6.38 4.89 8.86
C ASP A 158 6.30 6.06 9.87
N ASP A 159 6.93 7.19 9.56
CA ASP A 159 6.97 8.35 10.46
C ASP A 159 5.59 8.95 10.78
N GLN A 160 4.61 8.79 9.87
CA GLN A 160 3.24 9.29 9.99
C GLN A 160 2.26 8.20 10.43
N GLY A 161 2.21 7.08 9.72
CA GLY A 161 1.29 5.99 9.98
C GLY A 161 1.47 5.37 11.36
N ARG A 162 2.69 5.39 11.93
CA ARG A 162 2.92 4.97 13.33
C ARG A 162 2.12 5.79 14.35
N MET A 163 1.64 6.98 14.01
CA MET A 163 0.84 7.83 14.90
C MET A 163 -0.62 7.38 14.99
N TYR A 164 -1.05 6.47 14.11
CA TYR A 164 -2.41 5.92 14.07
C TYR A 164 -2.45 4.57 14.76
N ASP A 165 -3.39 4.37 15.69
CA ASP A 165 -3.59 3.10 16.38
C ASP A 165 -4.33 2.06 15.50
N ALA A 166 -4.63 0.90 16.08
CA ALA A 166 -5.30 -0.20 15.38
C ALA A 166 -6.74 0.12 14.95
N GLU A 167 -7.32 1.17 15.51
CA GLU A 167 -8.65 1.67 15.22
C GLU A 167 -8.62 2.85 14.24
N GLY A 168 -7.44 3.28 13.79
CA GLY A 168 -7.24 4.39 12.87
C GLY A 168 -7.30 5.77 13.53
N ASN A 169 -7.14 5.85 14.85
CA ASN A 169 -7.15 7.12 15.57
C ASN A 169 -5.71 7.61 15.80
N ILE A 170 -5.51 8.93 15.69
CA ILE A 170 -4.24 9.55 16.09
C ILE A 170 -4.09 9.39 17.61
N ARG A 171 -3.14 8.55 18.01
CA ARG A 171 -2.85 8.25 19.41
C ARG A 171 -1.39 7.90 19.56
N ASP A 172 -0.76 8.40 20.62
CA ASP A 172 0.56 7.92 20.99
C ASP A 172 0.44 6.56 21.69
N TRP A 173 0.77 5.48 20.96
CA TRP A 173 0.72 4.10 21.46
C TRP A 173 2.12 3.48 21.61
N TRP A 174 3.16 4.27 21.41
CA TRP A 174 4.56 3.86 21.57
C TRP A 174 5.13 4.40 22.87
N ASN A 175 5.99 3.64 23.54
CA ASN A 175 6.76 4.21 24.64
C ASN A 175 7.87 5.16 24.13
N ASP A 176 8.38 6.00 25.03
CA ASP A 176 9.37 7.03 24.70
C ASP A 176 10.71 6.48 24.17
N GLY A 177 11.15 5.34 24.70
CA GLY A 177 12.38 4.68 24.24
C GLY A 177 12.28 4.21 22.80
N ASP A 178 11.17 3.53 22.46
CA ASP A 178 10.91 3.02 21.11
C ASP A 178 10.70 4.17 20.11
N LYS A 179 10.04 5.27 20.52
CA LYS A 179 9.95 6.49 19.68
C LYS A 179 11.31 7.10 19.38
N THR A 180 12.17 7.17 20.39
CA THR A 180 13.52 7.73 20.25
C THR A 180 14.37 6.86 19.31
N GLU A 181 14.30 5.54 19.48
CA GLU A 181 15.02 4.59 18.63
C GLU A 181 14.48 4.57 17.19
N PHE A 182 13.17 4.68 16.99
CA PHE A 182 12.57 4.85 15.66
C PHE A 182 13.11 6.11 14.98
N LYS A 183 13.06 7.26 15.66
CA LYS A 183 13.57 8.53 15.12
C LYS A 183 15.05 8.43 14.76
N ARG A 184 15.85 7.76 15.60
CA ARG A 184 17.28 7.53 15.32
C ARG A 184 17.48 6.71 14.04
N ARG A 185 16.67 5.68 13.81
CA ARG A 185 16.71 4.85 12.58
C ARG A 185 16.22 5.60 11.36
N ALA A 186 15.10 6.33 11.47
CA ALA A 186 14.57 7.17 10.41
C ALA A 186 15.58 8.24 9.98
N LYS A 187 16.33 8.81 10.93
CA LYS A 187 17.40 9.75 10.63
C LYS A 187 18.52 9.16 9.75
N LEU A 188 18.83 7.87 9.88
CA LEU A 188 19.79 7.22 8.97
C LEU A 188 19.28 7.19 7.53
N VAL A 189 17.97 7.03 7.34
CA VAL A 189 17.33 7.08 6.03
C VAL A 189 17.33 8.51 5.50
N VAL A 190 16.99 9.50 6.33
CA VAL A 190 17.11 10.93 5.98
C VAL A 190 18.51 11.25 5.49
N ASP A 191 19.53 10.95 6.30
CA ASP A 191 20.93 11.28 6.01
C ASP A 191 21.41 10.58 4.73
N LEU A 192 20.96 9.35 4.47
CA LEU A 192 21.24 8.66 3.22
C LEU A 192 20.67 9.41 2.02
N TYR A 193 19.43 9.86 2.08
CA TYR A 193 18.79 10.53 0.94
C TYR A 193 19.26 11.98 0.78
N ASP A 194 19.53 12.71 1.86
CA ASP A 194 20.17 14.03 1.80
C ASP A 194 21.53 13.99 1.09
N SER A 195 22.25 12.86 1.17
CA SER A 195 23.51 12.66 0.45
C SER A 195 23.38 12.44 -1.06
N LYS A 196 22.16 12.30 -1.59
CA LYS A 196 21.92 11.99 -3.00
C LYS A 196 21.68 13.26 -3.81
N GLU A 197 22.64 13.58 -4.65
CA GLU A 197 22.51 14.60 -5.69
C GLU A 197 21.77 14.02 -6.90
N VAL A 198 20.64 14.62 -7.26
CA VAL A 198 19.78 14.17 -8.39
C VAL A 198 20.04 14.96 -9.66
N LEU A 199 20.49 16.20 -9.51
CA LEU A 199 20.94 17.11 -10.57
C LEU A 199 22.06 17.99 -9.99
N PRO A 200 22.94 18.58 -10.82
CA PRO A 200 24.02 19.44 -10.32
C PRO A 200 23.52 20.52 -9.33
N GLY A 201 24.00 20.46 -8.10
CA GLY A 201 23.63 21.33 -6.98
C GLY A 201 22.29 21.01 -6.28
N ILE A 202 21.54 20.00 -6.74
CA ILE A 202 20.21 19.66 -6.23
C ILE A 202 20.25 18.29 -5.57
N HIS A 203 20.01 18.28 -4.26
CA HIS A 203 19.97 17.07 -3.45
C HIS A 203 18.52 16.69 -3.13
N VAL A 204 18.28 15.40 -2.89
CA VAL A 204 17.00 14.95 -2.31
C VAL A 204 16.84 15.58 -0.93
N HIS A 205 15.61 15.97 -0.59
CA HIS A 205 15.29 16.43 0.75
C HIS A 205 14.82 15.23 1.59
N GLY A 206 15.77 14.56 2.26
CA GLY A 206 15.56 13.31 2.99
C GLY A 206 14.43 13.38 4.00
N GLU A 207 14.32 14.48 4.75
CA GLU A 207 13.23 14.66 5.73
C GLU A 207 11.84 14.68 5.09
N ARG A 208 11.72 15.19 3.85
CA ARG A 208 10.45 15.30 3.13
C ARG A 208 10.03 13.95 2.54
N THR A 209 11.00 13.10 2.21
CA THR A 209 10.76 11.80 1.55
C THR A 209 10.84 10.64 2.53
N VAL A 210 11.07 10.87 3.83
CA VAL A 210 11.41 9.80 4.78
C VAL A 210 10.34 8.71 4.90
N GLY A 211 9.05 9.08 4.84
CA GLY A 211 7.94 8.11 4.87
C GLY A 211 8.01 7.13 3.71
N GLU A 212 8.04 7.65 2.48
CA GLU A 212 8.21 6.88 1.24
C GLU A 212 9.50 6.05 1.26
N ASN A 213 10.61 6.65 1.70
CA ASN A 213 11.90 5.97 1.74
C ASN A 213 11.90 4.79 2.74
N ILE A 214 11.25 4.94 3.90
CA ILE A 214 11.06 3.86 4.87
C ILE A 214 10.19 2.77 4.25
N ALA A 215 9.11 3.17 3.58
CA ALA A 215 8.19 2.26 2.91
C ALA A 215 8.87 1.47 1.79
N ASP A 216 9.74 2.08 0.99
CA ASP A 216 10.54 1.42 -0.05
C ASP A 216 11.55 0.42 0.53
N PHE A 217 12.28 0.83 1.58
CA PHE A 217 13.22 -0.07 2.26
C PHE A 217 12.50 -1.28 2.87
N GLY A 218 11.37 -1.06 3.54
CA GLY A 218 10.52 -2.13 4.04
C GLY A 218 10.00 -2.99 2.90
N GLY A 219 9.50 -2.34 1.85
CA GLY A 219 8.88 -2.88 0.66
C GLY A 219 9.72 -3.98 0.01
N ILE A 220 10.90 -3.61 -0.47
CA ILE A 220 11.77 -4.54 -1.20
C ILE A 220 12.28 -5.67 -0.30
N ASN A 221 12.63 -5.38 0.96
CA ASN A 221 13.19 -6.38 1.86
C ASN A 221 12.16 -7.42 2.30
N ILE A 222 10.90 -7.03 2.45
CA ILE A 222 9.82 -7.92 2.86
C ILE A 222 9.34 -8.75 1.67
N ALA A 223 9.17 -8.12 0.52
CA ALA A 223 8.80 -8.80 -0.72
C ALA A 223 9.80 -9.87 -1.12
N TYR A 224 11.11 -9.57 -1.05
CA TYR A 224 12.17 -10.55 -1.32
C TYR A 224 12.17 -11.73 -0.33
N ALA A 225 11.92 -11.47 0.96
CA ALA A 225 11.79 -12.54 1.94
C ALA A 225 10.53 -13.39 1.72
N ALA A 226 9.45 -12.79 1.22
CA ALA A 226 8.23 -13.49 0.84
C ALA A 226 8.46 -14.38 -0.40
N LEU A 227 9.13 -13.87 -1.44
CA LEU A 227 9.58 -14.65 -2.60
C LEU A 227 10.38 -15.88 -2.16
N LYS A 228 11.39 -15.70 -1.30
CA LYS A 228 12.20 -16.81 -0.79
C LYS A 228 11.41 -17.86 -0.05
N LYS A 229 10.30 -17.50 0.63
CA LYS A 229 9.40 -18.48 1.23
C LYS A 229 8.55 -19.18 0.18
N ARG A 230 7.99 -18.43 -0.77
CA ARG A 230 7.18 -18.95 -1.87
C ARG A 230 7.96 -20.01 -2.69
N LEU A 231 9.20 -19.71 -3.07
CA LEU A 231 10.09 -20.62 -3.80
C LEU A 231 10.46 -21.88 -3.02
N LYS A 232 10.48 -21.82 -1.68
CA LYS A 232 10.69 -23.03 -0.85
C LYS A 232 9.47 -23.92 -0.79
N LEU A 233 8.26 -23.35 -0.86
CA LEU A 233 7.00 -24.08 -0.90
C LEU A 233 6.76 -24.69 -2.29
N ASN A 234 7.13 -23.96 -3.34
CA ASN A 234 7.03 -24.37 -4.73
C ASN A 234 8.42 -24.44 -5.37
N SER A 235 9.16 -25.52 -5.12
CA SER A 235 10.51 -25.69 -5.66
C SER A 235 10.57 -25.74 -7.20
N HIS A 236 9.44 -26.02 -7.87
CA HIS A 236 9.34 -25.96 -9.33
C HIS A 236 9.57 -24.55 -9.88
N ASP A 237 9.13 -23.53 -9.14
CA ASP A 237 9.27 -22.12 -9.53
C ASP A 237 10.69 -21.59 -9.24
N ASN A 238 11.48 -22.34 -8.46
CA ASN A 238 12.86 -22.02 -8.14
C ASN A 238 13.82 -22.52 -9.23
N ARG A 239 13.75 -21.90 -10.40
CA ARG A 239 14.58 -22.21 -11.57
C ARG A 239 15.01 -20.93 -12.27
N GLU A 240 16.05 -21.04 -13.08
CA GLU A 240 16.48 -19.94 -13.93
C GLU A 240 15.46 -19.69 -15.06
N ILE A 241 15.20 -18.42 -15.34
CA ILE A 241 14.41 -17.94 -16.48
C ILE A 241 15.30 -16.93 -17.20
N ASP A 242 15.44 -17.09 -18.51
CA ASP A 242 16.33 -16.26 -19.35
C ASP A 242 17.79 -16.16 -18.83
N GLY A 243 18.27 -17.20 -18.14
CA GLY A 243 19.63 -17.28 -17.59
C GLY A 243 19.83 -16.50 -16.30
N LEU A 244 18.76 -16.05 -15.65
CA LEU A 244 18.79 -15.37 -14.36
C LEU A 244 18.11 -16.24 -13.29
N THR A 245 18.70 -16.29 -12.10
CA THR A 245 18.06 -16.89 -10.92
C THR A 245 16.89 -16.02 -10.46
N PRO A 246 15.89 -16.57 -9.75
CA PRO A 246 14.79 -15.76 -9.19
C PRO A 246 15.25 -14.58 -8.30
N GLU A 247 16.43 -14.66 -7.69
CA GLU A 247 16.98 -13.58 -6.86
C GLU A 247 17.68 -12.45 -7.61
N GLN A 248 18.00 -12.60 -8.90
CA GLN A 248 18.75 -11.63 -9.71
C GLN A 248 17.82 -10.63 -10.40
#